data_AF-A0A9J6FEZ1-F1
#
_entry.id   AF-A0A9J6FEZ1-F1
#
_cell.length_a   1.000
_cell.length_b   1.000
_cell.length_c   1.000
_cell.angle_alpha   90.00
_cell.angle_beta   90.00
_cell.angle_gamma   90.00
#
_symmetry.space_group_name_H-M   'P 1'
#
loop_
_entity.id
_entity.type
_entity.pdbx_description
1 polymer ?
#
loop_
_entity_poly.entity_id
_entity_poly.type
_entity_poly.pdbx_seq_one_letter_code
_entity_poly.pdbx_strand_id
1 'polypeptide(L)'
;MVLGIPCAYLISKSIDTNTMVKFFEAIRERVGKIECETFMSDDAQQYGNAWEQVMGTPKRQLLCSWHVLRNWNTRLTKIASVGLKDEIRKTLRTLMDCAEIEKFEEMFSQFLKRLEDACKQPGPEEDSEQEGSLTPEQKCALEEFRSYFVKTYSTRVRQWAFCYRKEVNLSTNNHIESMHRTLKCTHMHGKQNYRLDKLIWLLFTMTSDVFIKRVIRLVKGKTDHRRTAAG
;
A
#
# COMPACT_ATOMS: atom_id res chain seq x y z
N MET A 1 -12.64 -16.02 -5.97
CA MET A 1 -11.59 -15.13 -5.49
C MET A 1 -10.25 -15.74 -5.90
N VAL A 2 -9.57 -15.17 -6.90
CA VAL A 2 -8.21 -15.58 -7.29
C VAL A 2 -7.30 -15.31 -6.09
N LEU A 3 -6.59 -16.30 -5.56
CA LEU A 3 -5.58 -16.01 -4.52
C LEU A 3 -4.37 -15.37 -5.19
N GLY A 4 -3.71 -14.45 -4.48
CA GLY A 4 -2.34 -14.09 -4.83
C GLY A 4 -1.48 -15.34 -4.75
N ILE A 5 -0.80 -15.68 -5.85
CA ILE A 5 0.09 -16.84 -5.92
C ILE A 5 1.51 -16.31 -5.92
N PRO A 6 2.34 -16.71 -4.94
CA PRO A 6 3.74 -16.36 -4.99
C PRO A 6 4.40 -17.10 -6.16
N CYS A 7 5.00 -16.33 -7.07
CA CYS A 7 5.67 -16.88 -8.25
C CYS A 7 7.19 -16.98 -8.09
N ALA A 8 7.78 -16.15 -7.22
CA ALA A 8 9.21 -16.11 -6.96
C ALA A 8 9.48 -15.56 -5.55
N TYR A 9 10.63 -15.93 -4.99
CA TYR A 9 11.10 -15.46 -3.69
C TYR A 9 12.51 -14.93 -3.80
N LEU A 10 12.78 -13.84 -3.08
CA LEU A 10 14.11 -13.28 -2.90
C LEU A 10 14.42 -13.27 -1.41
N ILE A 11 15.55 -13.86 -1.04
CA ILE A 11 16.10 -13.76 0.31
C ILE A 11 17.41 -12.99 0.20
N SER A 12 17.44 -11.80 0.79
CA SER A 12 18.60 -10.92 0.75
C SER A 12 18.81 -10.24 2.10
N LYS A 13 20.05 -9.84 2.37
CA LYS A 13 20.43 -9.02 3.54
C LYS A 13 20.07 -7.53 3.33
N SER A 14 20.03 -7.07 2.08
CA SER A 14 19.68 -5.70 1.69
C SER A 14 18.52 -5.69 0.70
N ILE A 15 17.79 -4.58 0.69
CA ILE A 15 16.73 -4.29 -0.27
C ILE A 15 17.12 -2.97 -0.93
N ASP A 16 17.86 -3.08 -2.04
CA ASP A 16 18.33 -1.95 -2.86
C ASP A 16 18.05 -2.25 -4.34
N THR A 17 18.17 -1.22 -5.19
CA THR A 17 17.86 -1.35 -6.63
C THR A 17 18.68 -2.44 -7.30
N ASN A 18 19.98 -2.56 -7.00
CA ASN A 18 20.85 -3.58 -7.61
C ASN A 18 20.40 -5.00 -7.22
N THR A 19 20.05 -5.20 -5.96
CA THR A 19 19.50 -6.47 -5.48
C THR A 19 18.19 -6.82 -6.19
N MET A 20 17.30 -5.85 -6.37
CA MET A 20 16.04 -6.06 -7.10
C MET A 20 16.24 -6.31 -8.59
N VAL A 21 17.22 -5.65 -9.22
CA VAL A 21 17.61 -5.89 -10.63
C VAL A 21 18.02 -7.34 -10.80
N LYS A 22 18.97 -7.83 -9.99
CA LYS A 22 19.42 -9.23 -10.04
C LYS A 22 18.27 -10.22 -9.86
N PHE A 23 17.32 -9.91 -9.00
CA PHE A 23 16.14 -10.75 -8.80
C PHE A 23 15.24 -10.78 -10.04
N PHE A 24 14.94 -9.63 -10.63
CA PHE A 24 14.13 -9.58 -11.85
C PHE A 24 14.86 -10.18 -13.06
N GLU A 25 16.18 -10.06 -13.15
CA GLU A 25 17.00 -10.70 -14.19
C GLU A 25 16.89 -12.21 -14.09
N ALA A 26 17.06 -12.78 -12.89
CA ALA A 26 16.90 -14.22 -12.67
C ALA A 26 15.49 -14.71 -13.06
N ILE A 27 14.45 -13.91 -12.81
CA ILE A 27 13.09 -14.23 -13.29
C ILE A 27 13.04 -14.18 -14.82
N ARG A 28 13.56 -13.11 -15.43
CA ARG A 28 13.54 -12.91 -16.89
C ARG A 28 14.29 -14.02 -17.63
N GLU A 29 15.41 -14.50 -17.09
CA GLU A 29 16.15 -15.63 -17.66
C GLU A 29 15.32 -16.92 -17.67
N ARG A 30 14.44 -17.11 -16.68
CA ARG A 30 13.65 -18.34 -16.53
C ARG A 30 12.35 -18.34 -17.31
N VAL A 31 11.65 -17.20 -17.39
CA VAL A 31 10.31 -17.13 -17.99
C VAL A 31 10.20 -16.14 -19.13
N GLY A 32 11.30 -15.49 -19.51
CA GLY A 32 11.31 -14.40 -20.49
C GLY A 32 10.81 -13.09 -19.91
N LYS A 33 10.62 -12.11 -20.80
CA LYS A 33 10.11 -10.78 -20.44
C LYS A 33 8.64 -10.88 -20.06
N ILE A 34 8.29 -10.46 -18.84
CA ILE A 34 6.91 -10.43 -18.37
C ILE A 34 6.28 -9.11 -18.82
N GLU A 35 5.31 -9.18 -19.74
CA GLU A 35 4.49 -8.02 -20.07
C GLU A 35 3.54 -7.70 -18.91
N CYS A 36 3.78 -6.58 -18.25
CA CYS A 36 3.04 -6.16 -17.08
C CYS A 36 2.13 -4.98 -17.42
N GLU A 37 0.83 -5.21 -17.38
CA GLU A 37 -0.18 -4.15 -17.50
C GLU A 37 -0.20 -3.25 -16.26
N THR A 38 0.02 -3.81 -15.08
CA THR A 38 0.01 -3.05 -13.82
C THR A 38 1.02 -3.62 -12.85
N PHE A 39 2.03 -2.81 -12.56
CA PHE A 39 3.05 -3.10 -11.56
C PHE A 39 2.67 -2.40 -10.26
N MET A 40 2.63 -3.14 -9.15
CA MET A 40 2.29 -2.60 -7.84
C MET A 40 3.35 -2.98 -6.83
N SER A 41 3.94 -1.98 -6.18
CA SER A 41 4.97 -2.14 -5.15
C SER A 41 4.58 -1.40 -3.87
N ASP A 42 5.43 -1.47 -2.85
CA ASP A 42 5.37 -0.50 -1.76
C ASP A 42 5.78 0.91 -2.24
N ASP A 43 5.79 1.88 -1.32
CA ASP A 43 6.24 3.26 -1.60
C ASP A 43 7.76 3.39 -1.47
N ALA A 44 8.48 2.61 -2.29
CA ALA A 44 9.92 2.69 -2.40
C ALA A 44 10.38 2.55 -3.86
N GLN A 45 11.27 3.44 -4.28
CA GLN A 45 11.61 3.62 -5.69
C GLN A 45 12.40 2.43 -6.26
N GLN A 46 13.14 1.70 -5.42
CA GLN A 46 13.99 0.60 -5.87
C GLN A 46 13.24 -0.49 -6.65
N TYR A 47 11.95 -0.72 -6.33
CA TYR A 47 11.16 -1.74 -7.02
C TYR A 47 10.77 -1.32 -8.43
N GLY A 48 10.26 -0.09 -8.58
CA GLY A 48 9.86 0.46 -9.87
C GLY A 48 11.05 0.62 -10.82
N ASN A 49 12.13 1.22 -10.32
CA ASN A 49 13.34 1.45 -11.11
C ASN A 49 13.97 0.13 -11.58
N ALA A 50 14.08 -0.86 -10.70
CA ALA A 50 14.61 -2.17 -11.06
C ALA A 50 13.70 -2.91 -12.07
N TRP A 51 12.38 -2.82 -11.89
CA TRP A 51 11.44 -3.43 -12.82
C TRP A 51 11.57 -2.81 -14.20
N GLU A 52 11.57 -1.48 -14.30
CA GLU A 52 11.69 -0.75 -15.57
C GLU A 52 13.01 -1.07 -16.28
N GLN A 53 14.11 -1.16 -15.54
CA GLN A 53 15.41 -1.53 -16.09
C GLN A 53 15.42 -2.93 -16.72
N VAL A 54 14.79 -3.92 -16.07
CA VAL A 54 14.88 -5.34 -16.49
C VAL A 54 13.75 -5.77 -17.42
N MET A 55 12.54 -5.34 -17.11
CA MET A 55 11.28 -5.75 -17.76
C MET A 55 10.70 -4.65 -18.66
N GLY A 56 11.18 -3.42 -18.57
CA GLY A 56 10.65 -2.25 -19.29
C GLY A 56 9.53 -1.52 -18.52
N THR A 57 9.16 -0.35 -19.03
CA THR A 57 8.16 0.53 -18.41
C THR A 57 6.79 -0.16 -18.35
N PRO A 58 6.21 -0.36 -17.15
CA PRO A 58 4.87 -0.92 -17.02
C PRO A 58 3.83 0.09 -17.50
N LYS A 59 2.69 -0.38 -18.03
CA LYS A 59 1.61 0.55 -18.46
C LYS A 59 1.07 1.38 -17.30
N ARG A 60 1.06 0.80 -16.09
CA ARG A 60 0.64 1.45 -14.86
C ARG A 60 1.56 1.06 -13.72
N GLN A 61 2.00 2.05 -12.93
CA GLN A 61 2.70 1.83 -11.67
C GLN A 61 1.82 2.30 -10.52
N LEU A 62 1.47 1.39 -9.61
CA LEU A 62 0.59 1.64 -8.47
C LEU A 62 1.34 1.44 -7.15
N LEU A 63 0.89 2.18 -6.13
CA LEU A 63 1.34 1.98 -4.75
C LEU A 63 0.42 1.01 -4.03
N CYS A 64 0.97 0.12 -3.21
CA CYS A 64 0.17 -0.74 -2.35
C CYS A 64 -0.58 0.11 -1.30
N SER A 65 -1.92 0.02 -1.30
CA SER A 65 -2.79 0.81 -0.40
C SER A 65 -2.44 0.62 1.07
N TRP A 66 -2.12 -0.60 1.49
CA TRP A 66 -1.68 -0.88 2.85
C TRP A 66 -0.43 -0.09 3.24
N HIS A 67 0.58 -0.05 2.37
CA HIS A 67 1.82 0.66 2.62
C HIS A 67 1.60 2.18 2.65
N VAL A 68 0.77 2.70 1.76
CA VAL A 68 0.39 4.11 1.76
C VAL A 68 -0.29 4.50 3.09
N LEU A 69 -1.30 3.74 3.52
CA LEU A 69 -1.97 3.97 4.80
C LEU A 69 -1.01 3.84 5.99
N ARG A 70 -0.13 2.83 5.97
CA ARG A 70 0.88 2.64 7.02
C ARG A 70 1.81 3.84 7.10
N ASN A 71 2.31 4.32 5.97
CA ASN A 71 3.19 5.49 5.90
C ASN A 71 2.49 6.74 6.43
N TRP A 72 1.24 6.99 6.04
CA TRP A 72 0.45 8.09 6.58
C TRP A 72 0.30 7.95 8.10
N ASN A 73 -0.12 6.79 8.58
CA ASN A 73 -0.31 6.53 10.01
C ASN A 73 0.97 6.71 10.83
N THR A 74 2.12 6.24 10.35
CA THR A 74 3.42 6.41 11.03
C THR A 74 3.85 7.87 11.11
N ARG A 75 3.44 8.73 10.15
CA ARG A 75 3.69 10.17 10.27
C ARG A 75 2.71 10.83 11.22
N LEU A 76 1.44 10.42 11.19
CA LEU A 76 0.39 10.94 12.07
C LEU A 76 0.61 10.60 13.55
N THR A 77 1.37 9.55 13.90
CA THR A 77 1.69 9.27 15.32
C THR A 77 2.43 10.41 16.01
N LYS A 78 3.12 11.28 15.26
CA LYS A 78 3.82 12.46 15.78
C LYS A 78 2.90 13.57 16.27
N ILE A 79 1.69 13.65 15.73
CA ILE A 79 0.68 14.60 16.25
C ILE A 79 0.36 14.14 17.69
N ALA A 80 0.05 15.00 18.65
CA ALA A 80 -0.31 14.53 20.00
C ALA A 80 -1.81 14.14 20.07
N SER A 81 -2.68 15.04 19.59
CA SER A 81 -4.14 14.93 19.66
C SER A 81 -4.69 13.64 19.03
N VAL A 82 -5.41 12.85 19.83
CA VAL A 82 -6.07 11.60 19.38
C VAL A 82 -7.24 11.92 18.46
N GLY A 83 -8.07 12.91 18.81
CA GLY A 83 -9.23 13.31 18.01
C GLY A 83 -8.85 13.76 16.59
N LEU A 84 -7.87 14.66 16.49
CA LEU A 84 -7.38 15.16 15.19
C LEU A 84 -6.78 14.04 14.34
N LYS A 85 -5.99 13.15 14.94
CA LYS A 85 -5.43 11.98 14.23
C LYS A 85 -6.54 11.13 13.62
N ASP A 86 -7.56 10.81 14.40
CA ASP A 86 -8.62 9.92 13.96
C ASP A 86 -9.48 10.56 12.87
N GLU A 87 -9.72 11.87 12.95
CA GLU A 87 -10.37 12.63 11.88
C GLU A 87 -9.55 12.60 10.58
N ILE A 88 -8.25 12.90 10.65
CA ILE A 88 -7.36 12.87 9.48
C ILE A 88 -7.31 11.45 8.89
N ARG A 89 -7.18 10.41 9.73
CA ARG A 89 -7.17 9.02 9.28
C ARG A 89 -8.44 8.62 8.55
N LYS A 90 -9.61 8.97 9.11
CA LYS A 90 -10.90 8.70 8.47
C LYS A 90 -10.99 9.40 7.13
N THR A 91 -10.61 10.68 7.08
CA THR A 91 -10.64 11.47 5.85
C THR A 91 -9.72 10.90 4.77
N LEU A 92 -8.47 10.56 5.12
CA LEU A 92 -7.52 9.92 4.22
C LEU A 92 -8.02 8.57 3.70
N ARG A 93 -8.68 7.77 4.54
CA ARG A 93 -9.27 6.51 4.14
C ARG A 93 -10.42 6.72 3.15
N THR A 94 -11.30 7.68 3.43
CA THR A 94 -12.40 8.06 2.52
C THR A 94 -11.88 8.58 1.18
N LEU A 95 -10.80 9.38 1.17
CA LEU A 95 -10.12 9.83 -0.04
C LEU A 95 -9.55 8.65 -0.83
N MET A 96 -8.85 7.73 -0.17
CA MET A 96 -8.26 6.56 -0.81
C MET A 96 -9.32 5.66 -1.47
N ASP A 97 -10.43 5.42 -0.77
CA ASP A 97 -11.50 4.52 -1.22
C ASP A 97 -12.53 5.21 -2.13
N CYS A 98 -12.37 6.51 -2.42
CA CYS A 98 -13.29 7.25 -3.26
C CYS A 98 -13.34 6.66 -4.68
N ALA A 99 -14.56 6.36 -5.16
CA ALA A 99 -14.77 5.76 -6.47
C ALA A 99 -14.94 6.79 -7.58
N GLU A 100 -15.36 8.01 -7.30
CA GLU A 100 -15.65 9.03 -8.32
C GLU A 100 -14.50 10.03 -8.41
N ILE A 101 -14.13 10.41 -9.64
CA ILE A 101 -12.97 11.29 -9.87
C ILE A 101 -13.31 12.71 -9.44
N GLU A 102 -14.45 13.25 -9.87
CA GLU A 102 -14.85 14.63 -9.55
C GLU A 102 -15.00 14.80 -8.02
N LYS A 103 -15.68 13.86 -7.38
CA LYS A 103 -15.83 13.82 -5.92
C LYS A 103 -14.48 13.70 -5.20
N PHE A 104 -13.57 12.88 -5.72
CA PHE A 104 -12.24 12.76 -5.16
C PHE A 104 -11.49 14.09 -5.21
N GLU A 105 -11.49 14.76 -6.37
CA GLU A 105 -10.80 16.04 -6.55
C GLU A 105 -11.36 17.11 -5.61
N GLU A 106 -12.69 17.21 -5.51
CA GLU A 106 -13.35 18.13 -4.58
C GLU A 106 -12.97 17.85 -3.12
N MET A 107 -13.12 16.61 -2.65
CA MET A 107 -12.75 16.22 -1.29
C MET A 107 -11.26 16.43 -1.02
N PHE A 108 -10.41 16.19 -2.01
CA PHE A 108 -8.96 16.33 -1.90
C PHE A 108 -8.56 17.80 -1.72
N SER A 109 -9.13 18.70 -2.54
CA SER A 109 -8.93 20.15 -2.40
C SER A 109 -9.45 20.67 -1.06
N GLN A 110 -10.64 20.21 -0.63
CA GLN A 110 -11.19 20.56 0.68
C GLN A 110 -10.30 20.07 1.82
N PHE A 111 -9.78 18.85 1.74
CA PHE A 111 -8.87 18.29 2.73
C PHE A 111 -7.57 19.10 2.86
N LEU A 112 -6.94 19.43 1.73
CA LEU A 112 -5.71 20.25 1.73
C LEU A 112 -5.94 21.64 2.32
N LYS A 113 -7.08 22.26 1.99
CA LYS A 113 -7.48 23.56 2.55
C LYS A 113 -7.70 23.48 4.06
N ARG A 114 -8.41 22.46 4.55
CA ARG A 114 -8.62 22.25 6.00
C ARG A 114 -7.31 22.07 6.75
N LEU A 115 -6.36 21.31 6.20
CA LEU A 115 -5.04 21.16 6.81
C LEU A 115 -4.31 22.50 6.87
N GLU A 116 -4.39 23.31 5.81
CA GLU A 116 -3.77 24.63 5.77
C GLU A 116 -4.41 25.62 6.75
N ASP A 117 -5.74 25.66 6.80
CA ASP A 117 -6.49 26.54 7.71
C ASP A 117 -6.20 26.16 9.17
N ALA A 118 -6.15 24.85 9.50
CA ALA A 118 -5.79 24.37 10.83
C ALA A 118 -4.36 24.75 11.26
N CYS A 119 -3.44 24.91 10.30
CA CYS A 119 -2.09 25.39 10.56
C CYS A 119 -2.04 26.91 10.79
N LYS A 120 -2.94 27.69 10.16
CA LYS A 120 -2.97 29.16 10.19
C LYS A 120 -3.78 29.76 11.33
N GLN A 121 -4.62 28.99 12.03
CA GLN A 121 -5.41 29.54 13.13
C GLN A 121 -4.49 30.11 14.23
N PRO A 122 -4.76 31.32 14.77
CA PRO A 122 -3.97 31.89 15.86
C PRO A 122 -3.97 30.94 17.08
N GLY A 123 -2.85 30.88 17.80
CA GLY A 123 -2.78 30.18 19.08
C GLY A 123 -3.71 30.84 20.10
N PRO A 124 -4.10 30.15 21.19
CA PRO A 124 -4.79 30.84 22.26
C PRO A 124 -3.89 31.97 22.79
N GLU A 125 -4.44 33.17 22.93
CA GLU A 125 -3.85 34.20 23.78
C GLU A 125 -3.80 33.65 25.22
N GLU A 126 -2.74 33.96 25.96
CA GLU A 126 -2.28 33.24 27.16
C GLU A 126 -3.29 33.16 28.33
N ASP A 127 -4.48 33.76 28.23
CA ASP A 127 -5.43 33.91 29.35
C ASP A 127 -6.83 33.31 29.12
N SER A 128 -7.06 32.48 28.09
CA SER A 128 -8.35 31.78 27.94
C SER A 128 -8.18 30.28 27.70
N GLU A 129 -8.58 29.48 28.70
CA GLU A 129 -8.83 28.05 28.59
C GLU A 129 -9.95 27.79 27.59
N GLN A 130 -9.61 27.72 26.30
CA GLN A 130 -10.55 27.36 25.25
C GLN A 130 -10.19 25.98 24.70
N GLU A 131 -11.06 25.02 25.03
CA GLU A 131 -10.96 23.56 24.85
C GLU A 131 -10.86 23.07 23.38
N GLY A 132 -10.59 23.95 22.43
CA GLY A 132 -10.58 23.66 20.99
C GLY A 132 -9.34 24.10 20.21
N SER A 133 -8.36 24.75 20.83
CA SER A 133 -7.17 25.25 20.11
C SER A 133 -6.02 24.25 20.13
N LEU A 134 -5.42 23.99 18.97
CA LEU A 134 -4.27 23.10 18.83
C LEU A 134 -3.04 23.70 19.53
N THR A 135 -2.33 22.88 20.32
CA THR A 135 -1.07 23.32 20.95
C THR A 135 -0.02 23.67 19.87
N PRO A 136 0.95 24.55 20.16
CA PRO A 136 2.01 24.90 19.21
C PRO A 136 2.75 23.67 18.65
N GLU A 137 2.99 22.67 19.49
CA GLU A 137 3.60 21.39 19.13
C GLU A 137 2.73 20.58 18.15
N GLN A 138 1.42 20.56 18.37
CA GLN A 138 0.47 19.89 17.48
C GLN A 138 0.41 20.58 16.11
N LYS A 139 0.47 21.91 16.06
CA LYS A 139 0.52 22.68 14.81
C LYS A 139 1.80 22.39 14.03
N CYS A 140 2.95 22.35 14.70
CA CYS A 140 4.23 21.98 14.08
C CYS A 140 4.18 20.57 13.46
N ALA A 141 3.69 19.58 14.21
CA ALA A 141 3.55 18.21 13.71
C ALA A 141 2.55 18.09 12.55
N LEU A 142 1.49 18.90 12.55
CA LEU A 142 0.50 18.95 11.48
C LEU A 142 1.10 19.53 10.19
N GLU A 143 1.89 20.61 10.29
CA GLU A 143 2.56 21.22 9.13
C GLU A 143 3.63 20.29 8.55
N GLU A 144 4.39 19.58 9.39
CA GLU A 144 5.31 18.53 8.94
C GLU A 144 4.57 17.45 8.13
N PHE A 145 3.42 16.99 8.64
CA PHE A 145 2.60 16.00 7.95
C PHE A 145 2.05 16.55 6.62
N ARG A 146 1.51 17.79 6.61
CA ARG A 146 0.99 18.44 5.41
C ARG A 146 2.07 18.57 4.34
N SER A 147 3.24 19.10 4.70
CA SER A 147 4.38 19.25 3.78
C SER A 147 4.83 17.91 3.20
N TYR A 148 4.95 16.88 4.05
CA TYR A 148 5.24 15.51 3.62
C TYR A 148 4.18 14.98 2.65
N PHE A 149 2.90 15.09 3.01
CA PHE A 149 1.79 14.56 2.23
C PHE A 149 1.68 15.23 0.86
N VAL A 150 1.80 16.56 0.83
CA VAL A 150 1.73 17.34 -0.41
C VAL A 150 2.88 16.95 -1.33
N LYS A 151 4.13 17.03 -0.84
CA LYS A 151 5.33 16.71 -1.62
C LYS A 151 5.33 15.27 -2.14
N THR A 152 4.85 14.33 -1.32
CA THR A 152 5.02 12.89 -1.57
C THR A 152 3.83 12.28 -2.33
N TYR A 153 2.59 12.71 -2.07
CA TYR A 153 1.40 12.02 -2.58
C TYR A 153 0.51 12.86 -3.50
N SER A 154 0.62 14.20 -3.49
CA SER A 154 -0.26 15.03 -4.35
C SER A 154 0.08 14.91 -5.83
N THR A 155 1.35 14.72 -6.17
CA THR A 155 1.78 14.48 -7.56
C THR A 155 1.49 13.05 -8.03
N ARG A 156 1.24 12.12 -7.09
CA ARG A 156 1.12 10.68 -7.35
C ARG A 156 -0.30 10.16 -7.09
N VAL A 157 -1.33 11.01 -7.12
CA VAL A 157 -2.75 10.63 -6.87
C VAL A 157 -3.22 9.43 -7.69
N ARG A 158 -2.80 9.35 -8.95
CA ARG A 158 -3.11 8.22 -9.86
C ARG A 158 -2.52 6.89 -9.39
N GLN A 159 -1.44 6.90 -8.60
CA GLN A 159 -0.79 5.69 -8.11
C GLN A 159 -1.49 5.12 -6.86
N TRP A 160 -2.19 5.92 -6.07
CA TRP A 160 -2.74 5.49 -4.77
C TRP A 160 -4.27 5.55 -4.64
N ALA A 161 -4.96 6.49 -5.29
CA ALA A 161 -6.41 6.66 -5.12
C ALA A 161 -7.23 5.67 -5.96
N PHE A 162 -8.34 5.17 -5.40
CA PHE A 162 -9.15 4.13 -6.01
C PHE A 162 -9.87 4.58 -7.30
N CYS A 163 -10.34 5.82 -7.36
CA CYS A 163 -11.03 6.37 -8.54
C CYS A 163 -10.20 6.28 -9.84
N TYR A 164 -8.86 6.34 -9.75
CA TYR A 164 -7.94 6.21 -10.88
C TYR A 164 -7.50 4.76 -11.18
N ARG A 165 -7.97 3.79 -10.38
CA ARG A 165 -7.63 2.36 -10.51
C ARG A 165 -8.72 1.51 -11.17
N LYS A 166 -9.83 2.11 -11.61
CA LYS A 166 -11.01 1.37 -12.11
C LYS A 166 -10.73 0.37 -13.22
N GLU A 167 -9.77 0.68 -14.10
CA GLU A 167 -9.36 -0.22 -15.19
C GLU A 167 -8.55 -1.43 -14.71
N VAL A 168 -8.11 -1.39 -13.46
CA VAL A 168 -7.31 -2.41 -12.84
C VAL A 168 -8.26 -3.26 -12.01
N ASN A 169 -8.57 -4.46 -12.48
CA ASN A 169 -9.37 -5.50 -11.77
C ASN A 169 -8.64 -6.05 -10.52
N LEU A 170 -7.86 -5.21 -9.85
CA LEU A 170 -7.04 -5.50 -8.70
C LEU A 170 -7.71 -4.86 -7.48
N SER A 171 -8.66 -5.58 -6.89
CA SER A 171 -9.07 -5.43 -5.47
C SER A 171 -7.94 -5.96 -4.56
N THR A 172 -6.69 -5.62 -4.89
CA THR A 172 -5.48 -6.41 -4.62
C THR A 172 -4.99 -6.38 -3.19
N ASN A 173 -5.43 -5.42 -2.39
CA ASN A 173 -4.92 -5.30 -1.03
C ASN A 173 -5.23 -6.58 -0.24
N ASN A 174 -6.41 -7.18 -0.47
CA ASN A 174 -6.81 -8.43 0.19
C ASN A 174 -5.94 -9.64 -0.18
N HIS A 175 -5.41 -9.72 -1.41
CA HIS A 175 -4.64 -10.90 -1.82
C HIS A 175 -3.23 -10.92 -1.22
N ILE A 176 -2.56 -9.77 -1.26
CA ILE A 176 -1.22 -9.63 -0.69
C ILE A 176 -1.29 -9.67 0.84
N GLU A 177 -2.26 -8.97 1.45
CA GLU A 177 -2.46 -9.01 2.90
C GLU A 177 -2.86 -10.41 3.37
N SER A 178 -3.75 -11.11 2.66
CA SER A 178 -4.11 -12.48 3.00
C SER A 178 -2.90 -13.40 2.89
N MET A 179 -2.10 -13.31 1.83
CA MET A 179 -0.90 -14.13 1.68
C MET A 179 0.11 -13.85 2.80
N HIS A 180 0.39 -12.57 3.08
CA HIS A 180 1.30 -12.16 4.14
C HIS A 180 0.80 -12.58 5.54
N ARG A 181 -0.52 -12.52 5.79
CA ARG A 181 -1.14 -13.00 7.03
C ARG A 181 -1.03 -14.52 7.15
N THR A 182 -1.28 -15.27 6.07
CA THR A 182 -1.10 -16.73 6.06
C THR A 182 0.36 -17.11 6.33
N LEU A 183 1.31 -16.42 5.69
CA LEU A 183 2.74 -16.63 5.95
C LEU A 183 3.06 -16.38 7.43
N LYS A 184 2.69 -15.21 7.97
CA LYS A 184 3.02 -14.83 9.36
C LYS A 184 2.29 -15.66 10.41
N CYS A 185 0.99 -15.83 10.28
CA CYS A 185 0.16 -16.44 11.32
C CYS A 185 0.09 -17.96 11.19
N THR A 186 -0.01 -18.50 9.98
CA THR A 186 -0.21 -19.95 9.77
C THR A 186 1.11 -20.70 9.63
N HIS A 187 2.06 -20.18 8.85
CA HIS A 187 3.31 -20.88 8.59
C HIS A 187 4.40 -20.52 9.61
N MET A 188 4.60 -19.22 9.87
CA MET A 188 5.60 -18.74 10.82
C MET A 188 5.12 -18.71 12.28
N HIS A 189 3.81 -18.89 12.53
CA HIS A 189 3.23 -18.87 13.88
C HIS A 189 3.64 -17.63 14.71
N GLY A 190 3.80 -16.47 14.05
CA GLY A 190 4.25 -15.22 14.67
C GLY A 190 5.73 -15.18 15.05
N LYS A 191 6.50 -16.25 14.86
CA LYS A 191 7.93 -16.31 15.16
C LYS A 191 8.74 -15.58 14.09
N GLN A 192 9.87 -15.03 14.49
CA GLN A 192 10.83 -14.33 13.63
C GLN A 192 12.18 -15.05 13.67
N ASN A 193 13.12 -14.67 12.79
CA ASN A 193 14.51 -15.16 12.76
C ASN A 193 14.63 -16.68 12.55
N TYR A 194 13.98 -17.19 11.51
CA TYR A 194 14.16 -18.58 11.08
C TYR A 194 15.56 -18.78 10.50
N ARG A 195 16.18 -19.93 10.82
CA ARG A 195 17.34 -20.45 10.07
C ARG A 195 16.98 -20.55 8.59
N LEU A 196 17.90 -20.19 7.70
CA LEU A 196 17.64 -20.00 6.27
C LEU A 196 17.02 -21.23 5.59
N ASP A 197 17.53 -22.42 5.87
CA ASP A 197 17.01 -23.69 5.38
C ASP A 197 15.54 -23.92 5.79
N LYS A 198 15.19 -23.64 7.04
CA LYS A 198 13.81 -23.74 7.55
C LYS A 198 12.91 -22.72 6.87
N LEU A 199 13.41 -21.51 6.63
CA LEU A 199 12.67 -20.47 5.91
C LEU A 199 12.39 -20.92 4.47
N ILE A 200 13.39 -21.43 3.75
CA ILE A 200 13.24 -21.93 2.39
C ILE A 200 12.18 -23.04 2.33
N TRP A 201 12.30 -24.03 3.22
CA TRP A 201 11.31 -25.11 3.32
C TRP A 201 9.90 -24.56 3.59
N LEU A 202 9.76 -23.59 4.49
CA LEU A 202 8.49 -22.97 4.81
C LEU A 202 7.85 -22.26 3.60
N LEU A 203 8.65 -21.52 2.83
CA LEU A 203 8.18 -20.82 1.63
C LEU A 203 7.74 -21.82 0.54
N PHE A 204 8.46 -22.93 0.37
CA PHE A 204 8.05 -24.00 -0.55
C PHE A 204 6.75 -24.67 -0.11
N THR A 205 6.60 -24.97 1.19
CA THR A 205 5.38 -25.54 1.76
C THR A 205 4.19 -24.61 1.54
N MET A 206 4.32 -23.31 1.87
CA MET A 206 3.26 -22.32 1.63
C MET A 206 2.88 -22.25 0.15
N THR A 207 3.86 -22.24 -0.75
CA THR A 207 3.62 -22.18 -2.20
C THR A 207 2.83 -23.40 -2.66
N SER A 208 3.26 -24.60 -2.23
CA SER A 208 2.61 -25.87 -2.55
C SER A 208 1.16 -25.90 -2.04
N ASP A 209 0.91 -25.45 -0.82
CA ASP A 209 -0.44 -25.34 -0.25
C ASP A 209 -1.35 -24.42 -1.08
N VAL A 210 -0.83 -23.27 -1.53
CA VAL A 210 -1.58 -22.34 -2.38
C VAL A 210 -1.92 -22.98 -3.73
N PHE A 211 -0.97 -23.68 -4.35
CA PHE A 211 -1.19 -24.40 -5.61
C PHE A 211 -2.23 -25.52 -5.45
N ILE A 212 -2.11 -26.36 -4.43
CA ILE A 212 -3.06 -27.45 -4.15
C ILE A 212 -4.47 -26.88 -3.90
N LYS A 213 -4.60 -25.83 -3.08
CA LYS A 213 -5.87 -25.16 -2.83
C LYS A 213 -6.50 -24.57 -4.10
N ARG A 214 -5.68 -24.17 -5.09
CA ARG A 214 -6.16 -23.71 -6.40
C ARG A 214 -6.65 -24.88 -7.23
N VAL A 215 -5.88 -25.96 -7.34
CA VAL A 215 -6.26 -27.17 -8.09
C VAL A 215 -7.57 -27.76 -7.57
N ILE A 216 -7.70 -27.92 -6.25
CA ILE A 216 -8.94 -28.42 -5.62
C ILE A 216 -10.16 -27.56 -6.00
N ARG A 217 -9.99 -26.23 -6.08
CA ARG A 217 -11.09 -25.32 -6.44
C ARG A 217 -11.49 -25.44 -7.90
N LEU A 218 -10.52 -25.62 -8.79
CA LEU A 218 -10.78 -25.87 -10.22
C LEU A 218 -11.54 -27.19 -10.40
N VAL A 219 -11.10 -28.27 -9.72
CA VAL A 219 -11.76 -29.58 -9.79
C VAL A 219 -13.17 -29.56 -9.21
N LYS A 220 -13.39 -28.83 -8.11
CA LYS A 220 -14.72 -28.72 -7.46
C LYS A 220 -15.71 -27.82 -8.20
N GLY A 221 -15.36 -27.29 -9.37
CA GLY A 221 -16.25 -26.44 -10.17
C GLY A 221 -16.70 -25.16 -9.47
N LYS A 222 -16.00 -24.71 -8.40
CA LYS A 222 -16.35 -23.48 -7.70
C LYS A 222 -15.95 -22.28 -8.55
N THR A 223 -16.86 -21.83 -9.41
CA THR A 223 -16.75 -20.56 -10.14
C THR A 223 -16.85 -19.37 -9.18
N ASP A 224 -16.09 -18.33 -9.51
CA ASP A 224 -16.02 -17.11 -8.72
C ASP A 224 -17.36 -16.35 -8.75
N HIS A 225 -18.07 -16.28 -7.63
CA HIS A 225 -19.37 -15.58 -7.50
C HIS A 225 -19.30 -14.05 -7.71
N ARG A 226 -18.18 -13.48 -8.16
CA ARG A 226 -18.02 -12.04 -8.45
C ARG A 226 -17.84 -11.71 -9.93
N ARG A 227 -18.00 -12.67 -10.85
CA ARG A 227 -18.03 -12.37 -12.30
C ARG A 227 -19.36 -11.78 -12.78
N THR A 228 -20.39 -11.73 -11.94
CA THR A 228 -21.71 -11.18 -12.28
C THR A 228 -21.95 -9.84 -11.57
N ALA A 229 -21.21 -8.81 -11.97
CA ALA A 229 -21.57 -7.40 -11.70
C ALA A 229 -20.94 -6.47 -12.76
N ALA A 230 -20.79 -6.98 -13.99
CA ALA A 230 -20.45 -6.21 -15.17
C ALA A 230 -21.27 -6.77 -16.33
N GLY A 231 -22.55 -6.43 -16.30
CA GLY A 231 -23.51 -6.55 -17.38
C GLY A 231 -24.28 -5.24 -17.41
#